data_AF-A0A2E4Y3D6-F1
#
_entry.id   AF-A0A2E4Y3D6-F1
#
_cell.length_a   1.000
_cell.length_b   1.000
_cell.length_c   1.000
_cell.angle_alpha   90.00
_cell.angle_beta   90.00
_cell.angle_gamma   90.00
#
_symmetry.space_group_name_H-M   'P 1'
#
loop_
_entity.id
_entity.type
_entity.pdbx_description
1 polymer ?
#
loop_
_entity_poly.entity_id
_entity_poly.type
_entity_poly.pdbx_seq_one_letter_code
_entity_poly.pdbx_strand_id
1 'polypeptide(L)'
;MRNLLIVVTLLAFCDVSTANISDTFSNYGEKLRPYFKKFLGKKRTERILGVEESGIRMPKIPEVKKDARSVELLRKRKSKSYSKKLTRRQKQKYDLAFIREVTRVTRQMKSNLKEDRRWLNVMSQGGTREGVYRGIVLEDRYTNLERKSFPINPKVLKFSLHYANYFLAQDIKKSALRKSNFYTLKKVLVERSLEVFDSFPVENDDLYDWYALFSSYLAKKYPRIWRNKLRKNSNAKIHKNWAKNVPEQHIKSEVIIKMHKVFNFQLSR
;
A
#
# COMPACT_ATOMS: atom_id res chain seq x y z
N MET A 1 32.75 16.17 19.89
CA MET A 1 32.22 14.85 20.33
C MET A 1 31.97 14.78 21.83
N ARG A 2 32.86 15.32 22.68
CA ARG A 2 32.67 15.40 24.15
C ARG A 2 31.32 16.00 24.59
N ASN A 3 30.89 17.11 23.98
CA ASN A 3 29.65 17.78 24.41
C ASN A 3 28.36 17.04 24.03
N LEU A 4 28.38 16.18 23.00
CA LEU A 4 27.21 15.37 22.63
C LEU A 4 27.03 14.17 23.57
N LEU A 5 28.15 13.62 24.06
CA LEU A 5 28.15 12.52 25.01
C LEU A 5 27.54 12.97 26.35
N ILE A 6 27.85 14.19 26.78
CA ILE A 6 27.36 14.78 28.03
C ILE A 6 25.83 14.98 28.01
N VAL A 7 25.24 15.38 26.87
CA VAL A 7 23.77 15.54 26.77
C VAL A 7 23.06 14.19 26.77
N VAL A 8 23.66 13.15 26.17
CA VAL A 8 23.10 11.79 26.16
C VAL A 8 23.18 11.14 27.54
N THR A 9 24.26 11.37 28.31
CA THR A 9 24.35 10.88 29.69
C THR A 9 23.48 11.66 30.67
N LEU A 10 23.29 12.98 30.48
CA LEU A 10 22.36 13.77 31.30
C LEU A 10 20.89 13.36 31.10
N LEU A 11 20.49 13.00 29.88
CA LEU A 11 19.13 12.50 29.60
C LEU A 11 18.88 11.08 30.13
N ALA A 12 19.94 10.31 30.39
CA ALA A 12 19.83 8.96 30.96
C ALA A 12 19.75 8.95 32.50
N PHE A 13 20.09 10.06 33.16
CA PHE A 13 20.18 10.16 34.63
C PHE A 13 19.01 10.90 35.30
N CYS A 14 18.03 11.40 34.53
CA CYS A 14 16.79 11.92 35.09
C CYS A 14 15.79 10.78 35.29
N ASP A 15 15.72 10.27 36.52
CA ASP A 15 14.63 9.44 37.02
C ASP A 15 13.27 10.10 36.73
N VAL A 16 12.57 9.57 35.73
CA VAL A 16 11.17 9.92 35.45
C VAL A 16 10.40 8.62 35.29
N SER A 17 9.49 8.42 36.24
CA SER A 17 8.33 7.51 36.23
C SER A 17 7.99 6.93 34.84
N THR A 18 8.04 5.59 34.77
CA THR A 18 7.98 4.75 33.57
C THR A 18 6.64 4.74 32.80
N ALA A 19 5.72 5.65 33.10
CA ALA A 19 4.39 5.68 32.45
C ALA A 19 4.28 6.66 31.26
N ASN A 20 5.14 7.68 31.15
CA ASN A 20 5.02 8.73 30.10
C ASN A 20 6.27 8.94 29.24
N ILE A 21 7.32 8.13 29.41
CA ILE A 21 8.61 8.30 28.70
C ILE A 21 8.44 8.23 27.17
N SER A 22 7.51 7.41 26.68
CA SER A 22 7.20 7.28 25.25
C SER A 22 6.82 8.62 24.61
N ASP A 23 5.91 9.36 25.25
CA ASP A 23 5.32 10.56 24.65
C ASP A 23 6.25 11.76 24.78
N THR A 24 6.94 11.90 25.91
CA THR A 24 7.93 12.97 26.13
C THR A 24 9.17 12.77 25.24
N PHE A 25 9.64 11.53 25.08
CA PHE A 25 10.78 11.22 24.21
C PHE A 25 10.42 11.39 22.72
N SER A 26 9.16 11.15 22.33
CA SER A 26 8.71 11.43 20.95
C SER A 26 8.76 12.93 20.63
N ASN A 27 8.29 13.78 21.56
CA ASN A 27 8.21 15.23 21.36
C ASN A 27 9.60 15.90 21.34
N TYR A 28 10.51 15.48 22.22
CA TYR A 28 11.90 15.98 22.19
C TYR A 28 12.74 15.35 21.08
N GLY A 29 12.50 14.07 20.76
CA GLY A 29 13.16 13.35 19.68
C GLY A 29 12.99 14.04 18.33
N GLU A 30 11.77 14.52 18.01
CA GLU A 30 11.52 15.25 16.77
C GLU A 30 12.21 16.63 16.73
N LYS A 31 12.29 17.36 17.85
CA LYS A 31 13.03 18.63 17.95
C LYS A 31 14.53 18.44 17.76
N LEU A 32 15.09 17.32 18.22
CA LEU A 32 16.51 16.99 18.09
C LEU A 32 16.85 16.34 16.74
N ARG A 33 15.86 15.83 16.00
CA ARG A 33 16.03 15.13 14.72
C ARG A 33 16.87 15.91 13.69
N PRO A 34 16.77 17.24 13.51
CA PRO A 34 17.62 18.00 12.59
C PRO A 34 19.11 17.91 12.97
N TYR A 35 19.42 17.98 14.27
CA TYR A 35 20.78 17.87 14.79
C TYR A 35 21.31 16.45 14.60
N PHE A 36 20.51 15.44 14.95
CA PHE A 36 20.90 14.05 14.70
C PHE A 36 21.12 13.77 13.21
N LYS A 37 20.28 14.29 12.31
CA LYS A 37 20.49 14.18 10.85
C LYS A 37 21.80 14.83 10.42
N LYS A 38 22.12 16.01 10.97
CA LYS A 38 23.35 16.76 10.68
C LYS A 38 24.60 16.01 11.14
N PHE A 39 24.58 15.39 12.33
CA PHE A 39 25.77 14.79 12.94
C PHE A 39 25.91 13.28 12.73
N LEU A 40 24.83 12.51 12.77
CA LEU A 40 24.85 11.05 12.63
C LEU A 40 24.46 10.57 11.23
N GLY A 41 23.94 11.47 10.40
CA GLY A 41 23.38 11.14 9.11
C GLY A 41 21.99 10.50 9.21
N LYS A 42 21.26 10.55 8.09
CA LYS A 42 19.85 10.12 8.00
C LYS A 42 19.63 8.68 8.48
N LYS A 43 20.50 7.74 8.09
CA LYS A 43 20.35 6.30 8.38
C LYS A 43 20.50 5.96 9.87
N ARG A 44 21.41 6.63 10.60
CA ARG A 44 21.58 6.40 12.05
C ARG A 44 20.50 7.12 12.84
N THR A 45 20.10 8.31 12.40
CA THR A 45 18.99 9.06 13.00
C THR A 45 17.67 8.30 12.94
N GLU A 46 17.35 7.71 11.78
CA GLU A 46 16.14 6.90 11.60
C GLU A 46 16.18 5.59 12.42
N ARG A 47 17.37 5.09 12.77
CA ARG A 47 17.54 3.92 13.64
C ARG A 47 17.31 4.26 15.13
N ILE A 48 17.70 5.46 15.56
CA ILE A 48 17.62 5.90 16.96
C ILE A 48 16.25 6.50 17.28
N LEU A 49 15.78 7.44 16.45
CA LEU A 49 14.55 8.21 16.69
C LEU A 49 13.33 7.65 15.94
N GLY A 50 13.47 6.49 15.29
CA GLY A 50 12.46 6.00 14.36
C GLY A 50 12.32 6.88 13.12
N VAL A 51 11.34 6.55 12.27
CA VAL A 51 11.12 7.24 11.00
C VAL A 51 10.25 8.47 11.26
N GLU A 52 10.75 9.64 10.83
CA GLU A 52 10.06 10.94 10.96
C GLU A 52 8.58 10.82 10.64
N GLU A 53 7.73 11.29 11.57
CA GLU A 53 6.31 11.40 11.30
C GLU A 53 6.12 12.31 10.09
N SER A 54 5.47 11.77 9.06
CA SER A 54 5.50 12.37 7.74
C SER A 54 4.81 13.73 7.65
N GLY A 55 4.13 14.19 8.70
CA GLY A 55 3.23 15.35 8.69
C GLY A 55 2.00 15.17 7.78
N ILE A 56 1.97 14.13 6.94
CA ILE A 56 0.86 13.74 6.09
C ILE A 56 -0.27 13.22 6.98
N ARG A 57 -1.44 13.86 6.88
CA ARG A 57 -2.67 13.45 7.57
C ARG A 57 -3.54 12.61 6.64
N MET A 58 -4.36 11.74 7.22
CA MET A 58 -5.32 10.97 6.44
C MET A 58 -6.34 11.94 5.82
N PRO A 59 -6.48 11.97 4.48
CA PRO A 59 -7.51 12.79 3.86
C PRO A 59 -8.89 12.25 4.22
N LYS A 60 -9.92 13.10 4.05
CA LYS A 60 -11.31 12.65 4.17
C LYS A 60 -11.58 11.61 3.09
N ILE A 61 -11.96 10.40 3.50
CA ILE A 61 -12.29 9.33 2.55
C ILE A 61 -13.61 9.70 1.86
N PRO A 62 -13.61 9.87 0.52
CA PRO A 62 -14.82 10.19 -0.23
C PRO A 62 -15.83 9.04 -0.19
N GLU A 63 -17.11 9.39 -0.27
CA GLU A 63 -18.17 8.40 -0.41
C GLU A 63 -18.15 7.82 -1.83
N VAL A 64 -18.15 6.49 -1.93
CA VAL A 64 -18.20 5.80 -3.22
C VAL A 64 -19.63 5.91 -3.79
N LYS A 65 -19.86 6.92 -4.63
CA LYS A 65 -21.12 7.05 -5.37
C LYS A 65 -21.16 6.01 -6.49
N LYS A 66 -22.00 4.99 -6.35
CA LYS A 66 -22.25 3.98 -7.39
C LYS A 66 -23.23 4.49 -8.43
N ASP A 67 -22.83 5.49 -9.21
CA ASP A 67 -23.61 5.85 -10.39
C ASP A 67 -22.99 5.21 -11.64
N ALA A 68 -23.56 4.08 -12.05
CA ALA A 68 -23.16 3.31 -13.23
C ALA A 68 -23.28 4.11 -14.55
N ARG A 69 -23.98 5.25 -14.54
CA ARG A 69 -24.17 6.14 -15.71
C ARG A 69 -23.24 7.35 -15.73
N SER A 70 -22.44 7.57 -14.67
CA SER A 70 -21.56 8.74 -14.60
C SER A 70 -20.31 8.59 -15.48
N VAL A 71 -20.37 9.15 -16.69
CA VAL A 71 -19.21 9.25 -17.62
C VAL A 71 -18.18 10.29 -17.13
N GLU A 72 -18.54 11.07 -16.11
CA GLU A 72 -17.74 12.19 -15.59
C GLU A 72 -16.40 11.75 -14.98
N LEU A 73 -16.36 10.58 -14.32
CA LEU A 73 -15.15 10.00 -13.74
C LEU A 73 -14.13 9.57 -14.82
N LEU A 74 -14.61 9.15 -16.00
CA LEU A 74 -13.74 8.79 -17.13
C LEU A 74 -13.19 10.01 -17.87
N ARG A 75 -13.88 11.15 -17.82
CA ARG A 75 -13.50 12.38 -18.56
C ARG A 75 -12.49 13.27 -17.81
N LYS A 76 -12.49 13.28 -16.48
CA LYS A 76 -11.69 14.26 -15.69
C LYS A 76 -10.22 13.88 -15.50
N ARG A 77 -9.83 12.62 -15.63
CA ARG A 77 -8.45 12.17 -15.38
C ARG A 77 -7.64 12.07 -16.67
N LYS A 78 -7.15 13.21 -17.17
CA LYS A 78 -6.04 13.21 -18.13
C LYS A 78 -4.84 12.60 -17.42
N SER A 79 -4.49 11.36 -17.76
CA SER A 79 -3.33 10.69 -17.19
C SER A 79 -2.11 11.59 -17.41
N LYS A 80 -1.57 12.16 -16.33
CA LYS A 80 -0.34 12.93 -16.42
C LYS A 80 0.73 12.02 -17.03
N SER A 81 1.13 12.30 -18.27
CA SER A 81 2.15 11.54 -19.01
C SER A 81 3.55 11.89 -18.49
N TYR A 82 3.80 11.76 -17.19
CA TYR A 82 5.12 11.94 -16.61
C TYR A 82 5.86 10.61 -16.60
N SER A 83 6.40 10.25 -17.77
CA SER A 83 7.54 9.35 -17.81
C SER A 83 8.34 9.66 -19.06
N LYS A 84 9.67 9.73 -18.94
CA LYS A 84 10.60 9.44 -20.04
C LYS A 84 9.99 8.33 -20.89
N LYS A 85 9.71 8.59 -22.17
CA LYS A 85 9.08 7.61 -23.07
C LYS A 85 9.90 6.32 -23.03
N LEU A 86 9.44 5.33 -22.27
CA LEU A 86 10.06 4.01 -22.23
C LEU A 86 10.01 3.44 -23.64
N THR A 87 11.08 2.77 -24.07
CA THR A 87 11.02 2.04 -25.35
C THR A 87 9.97 0.94 -25.26
N ARG A 88 9.41 0.53 -26.40
CA ARG A 88 8.42 -0.57 -26.47
C ARG A 88 8.92 -1.83 -25.74
N ARG A 89 10.19 -2.18 -25.92
CA ARG A 89 10.84 -3.33 -25.28
C ARG A 89 10.95 -3.17 -23.76
N GLN A 90 11.30 -1.98 -23.27
CA GLN A 90 11.31 -1.69 -21.83
C GLN A 90 9.91 -1.79 -21.23
N LYS A 91 8.91 -1.18 -21.88
CA LYS A 91 7.51 -1.24 -21.45
C LYS A 91 7.03 -2.69 -21.33
N GLN A 92 7.24 -3.50 -22.37
CA GLN A 92 6.89 -4.93 -22.35
C GLN A 92 7.56 -5.70 -21.21
N LYS A 93 8.84 -5.41 -20.91
CA LYS A 93 9.55 -6.05 -19.78
C LYS A 93 8.89 -5.71 -18.44
N TYR A 94 8.51 -4.45 -18.23
CA TYR A 94 7.82 -4.03 -17.00
C TYR A 94 6.41 -4.60 -16.90
N ASP A 95 5.67 -4.63 -18.01
CA ASP A 95 4.32 -5.17 -18.07
C ASP A 95 4.32 -6.69 -17.81
N LEU A 96 5.26 -7.43 -18.38
CA LEU A 96 5.45 -8.85 -18.08
C LEU A 96 5.81 -9.08 -16.61
N ALA A 97 6.69 -8.25 -16.04
CA ALA A 97 7.04 -8.35 -14.62
C ALA A 97 5.83 -8.09 -13.72
N PHE A 98 4.99 -7.11 -14.07
CA PHE A 98 3.73 -6.84 -13.41
C PHE A 98 2.78 -8.03 -13.52
N ILE A 99 2.52 -8.56 -14.72
CA ILE A 99 1.62 -9.70 -14.98
C ILE A 99 1.99 -10.91 -14.11
N ARG A 100 3.28 -11.26 -14.09
CA ARG A 100 3.81 -12.37 -13.29
C ARG A 100 3.64 -12.12 -11.80
N GLU A 101 3.93 -10.89 -11.34
CA GLU A 101 3.78 -10.55 -9.94
C GLU A 101 2.31 -10.56 -9.50
N VAL A 102 1.41 -9.92 -10.26
CA VAL A 102 -0.01 -9.84 -9.92
C VAL A 102 -0.67 -11.21 -9.95
N THR A 103 -0.36 -12.07 -10.93
CA THR A 103 -0.88 -13.44 -10.99
C THR A 103 -0.43 -14.23 -9.76
N ARG A 104 0.87 -14.15 -9.43
CA ARG A 104 1.45 -14.83 -8.28
C ARG A 104 0.85 -14.40 -6.96
N VAL A 105 0.71 -13.10 -6.72
CA VAL A 105 0.15 -12.63 -5.43
C VAL A 105 -1.36 -12.85 -5.36
N THR A 106 -2.06 -12.84 -6.49
CA THR A 106 -3.51 -13.03 -6.54
C THR A 106 -3.90 -14.47 -6.28
N ARG A 107 -3.33 -15.41 -7.06
CA ARG A 107 -3.65 -16.85 -7.03
C ARG A 107 -2.75 -17.68 -6.13
N GLN A 108 -1.62 -17.14 -5.68
CA GLN A 108 -0.56 -17.89 -5.00
C GLN A 108 0.12 -18.95 -5.89
N MET A 109 0.06 -18.77 -7.21
CA MET A 109 0.62 -19.69 -8.21
C MET A 109 1.44 -18.92 -9.25
N LYS A 110 2.50 -19.52 -9.79
CA LYS A 110 3.24 -18.93 -10.90
C LYS A 110 2.37 -18.93 -12.16
N SER A 111 2.41 -17.85 -12.93
CA SER A 111 1.81 -17.84 -14.26
C SER A 111 2.58 -18.75 -15.20
N ASN A 112 1.88 -19.30 -16.21
CA ASN A 112 2.52 -20.03 -17.30
C ASN A 112 2.73 -19.12 -18.53
N LEU A 113 3.52 -19.58 -19.51
CA LEU A 113 3.88 -18.77 -20.68
C LEU A 113 2.66 -18.36 -21.52
N LYS A 114 1.63 -19.22 -21.59
CA LYS A 114 0.38 -18.94 -22.32
C LYS A 114 -0.39 -17.79 -21.66
N GLU A 115 -0.53 -17.82 -20.33
CA GLU A 115 -1.15 -16.74 -19.56
C GLU A 115 -0.36 -15.43 -19.67
N ASP A 116 0.96 -15.49 -19.53
CA ASP A 116 1.85 -14.34 -19.67
C ASP A 116 1.65 -13.65 -21.03
N ARG A 117 1.69 -14.42 -22.13
CA ARG A 117 1.48 -13.90 -23.49
C ARG A 117 0.09 -13.30 -23.68
N ARG A 118 -0.96 -13.97 -23.21
CA ARG A 118 -2.33 -13.48 -23.32
C ARG A 118 -2.50 -12.13 -22.63
N TRP A 119 -2.06 -11.99 -21.38
CA TRP A 119 -2.18 -10.73 -20.66
C TRP A 119 -1.28 -9.63 -21.23
N LEU A 120 -0.10 -10.01 -21.75
CA LEU A 120 0.78 -9.06 -22.43
C LEU A 120 0.15 -8.53 -23.72
N ASN A 121 -0.57 -9.37 -24.46
CA ASN A 121 -1.32 -8.96 -25.65
C ASN A 121 -2.43 -7.97 -25.28
N VAL A 122 -3.21 -8.25 -24.22
CA VAL A 122 -4.23 -7.32 -23.70
C VAL A 122 -3.62 -5.97 -23.34
N MET A 123 -2.49 -5.95 -22.63
CA MET A 123 -1.80 -4.69 -22.29
C MET A 123 -1.25 -3.96 -23.53
N SER A 124 -0.79 -4.70 -24.55
CA SER A 124 -0.32 -4.10 -25.80
C SER A 124 -1.42 -3.45 -26.63
N GLN A 125 -2.67 -3.93 -26.47
CA GLN A 125 -3.88 -3.41 -27.11
C GLN A 125 -4.54 -2.26 -26.31
N GLY A 126 -3.89 -1.76 -25.25
CA GLY A 126 -4.39 -0.65 -24.44
C GLY A 126 -5.12 -1.07 -23.16
N GLY A 127 -5.13 -2.36 -22.81
CA GLY A 127 -5.66 -2.83 -21.53
C GLY A 127 -4.91 -2.22 -20.33
N THR A 128 -5.66 -1.92 -19.26
CA THR A 128 -5.12 -1.34 -18.03
C THR A 128 -4.59 -2.40 -17.08
N ARG A 129 -3.70 -2.02 -16.15
CA ARG A 129 -3.18 -2.94 -15.12
C ARG A 129 -4.27 -3.44 -14.19
N GLU A 130 -5.19 -2.54 -13.86
CA GLU A 130 -6.42 -2.88 -13.14
C GLU A 130 -7.29 -3.85 -13.94
N GLY A 131 -7.47 -3.64 -15.24
CA GLY A 131 -8.23 -4.54 -16.11
C GLY A 131 -7.63 -5.94 -16.17
N VAL A 132 -6.30 -6.06 -16.23
CA VAL A 132 -5.60 -7.36 -16.12
C VAL A 132 -5.89 -8.03 -14.78
N TYR A 133 -5.83 -7.28 -13.68
CA TYR A 133 -6.18 -7.82 -12.36
C TYR A 133 -7.63 -8.31 -12.29
N ARG A 134 -8.59 -7.49 -12.73
CA ARG A 134 -10.01 -7.84 -12.79
C ARG A 134 -10.25 -9.11 -13.61
N GLY A 135 -9.61 -9.19 -14.77
CA GLY A 135 -9.61 -10.41 -15.58
C GLY A 135 -9.09 -11.63 -14.83
N ILE A 136 -7.98 -11.49 -14.08
CA ILE A 136 -7.42 -12.59 -13.27
C ILE A 136 -8.39 -13.08 -12.17
N VAL A 137 -9.14 -12.19 -11.53
CA VAL A 137 -10.08 -12.57 -10.44
C VAL A 137 -11.46 -13.00 -10.93
N LEU A 138 -11.74 -12.83 -12.22
CA LEU A 138 -12.98 -13.28 -12.87
C LEU A 138 -12.81 -14.63 -13.58
N GLU A 139 -11.59 -15.11 -13.79
CA GLU A 139 -11.36 -16.44 -14.37
C GLU A 139 -11.80 -17.58 -13.44
N ASP A 140 -12.25 -18.67 -14.05
CA ASP A 140 -12.68 -19.90 -13.37
C ASP A 140 -11.67 -20.41 -12.34
N ARG A 141 -10.36 -20.27 -12.63
CA ARG A 141 -9.30 -20.65 -11.70
C ARG A 141 -9.41 -19.91 -10.37
N TYR A 142 -9.74 -18.62 -10.40
CA TYR A 142 -9.94 -17.83 -9.18
C TYR A 142 -11.28 -18.14 -8.55
N THR A 143 -12.35 -18.25 -9.34
CA THR A 143 -13.69 -18.64 -8.86
C THR A 143 -13.65 -19.99 -8.12
N ASN A 144 -12.85 -20.94 -8.59
CA ASN A 144 -12.65 -22.23 -7.91
C ASN A 144 -11.97 -22.09 -6.55
N LEU A 145 -11.13 -21.07 -6.33
CA LEU A 145 -10.56 -20.77 -5.02
C LEU A 145 -11.61 -20.12 -4.09
N GLU A 146 -12.52 -19.33 -4.64
CA GLU A 146 -13.64 -18.74 -3.89
C GLU A 146 -14.66 -19.80 -3.44
N ARG A 147 -14.89 -20.84 -4.25
CA ARG A 147 -15.81 -21.95 -3.93
C ARG A 147 -15.27 -22.93 -2.89
N LYS A 148 -13.94 -23.10 -2.81
CA LYS A 148 -13.31 -23.97 -1.82
C LYS A 148 -13.48 -23.41 -0.40
N SER A 149 -13.51 -24.27 0.61
CA SER A 149 -13.54 -23.80 2.00
C SER A 149 -12.16 -23.32 2.45
N PHE A 150 -11.91 -22.02 2.32
CA PHE A 150 -10.75 -21.36 2.91
C PHE A 150 -11.21 -20.44 4.05
N PRO A 151 -11.29 -20.95 5.29
CA PRO A 151 -11.76 -20.17 6.42
C PRO A 151 -10.82 -19.02 6.74
N ILE A 152 -11.39 -17.91 7.20
CA ILE A 152 -10.62 -16.72 7.57
C ILE A 152 -10.05 -16.89 8.98
N ASN A 153 -8.72 -16.88 9.08
CA ASN A 153 -8.06 -16.91 10.37
C ASN A 153 -8.20 -15.57 11.13
N PRO A 154 -7.97 -15.55 12.46
CA PRO A 154 -8.14 -14.33 13.27
C PRO A 154 -7.25 -13.16 12.85
N LYS A 155 -6.06 -13.42 12.29
CA LYS A 155 -5.13 -12.38 11.84
C LYS A 155 -5.62 -11.68 10.58
N VAL A 156 -6.10 -12.45 9.60
CA VAL A 156 -6.77 -11.93 8.40
C VAL A 156 -8.00 -11.11 8.81
N LEU A 157 -8.80 -11.61 9.75
CA LEU A 157 -9.97 -10.90 10.26
C LEU A 157 -9.59 -9.56 10.91
N LYS A 158 -8.59 -9.56 11.82
CA LYS A 158 -8.11 -8.35 12.49
C LYS A 158 -7.56 -7.32 11.48
N PHE A 159 -6.78 -7.79 10.50
CA PHE A 159 -6.28 -6.91 9.43
C PHE A 159 -7.43 -6.32 8.62
N SER A 160 -8.40 -7.16 8.21
CA SER A 160 -9.51 -6.76 7.35
C SER A 160 -10.42 -5.73 8.03
N LEU A 161 -10.76 -5.93 9.31
CA LEU A 161 -11.55 -4.97 10.09
C LEU A 161 -10.85 -3.62 10.22
N HIS A 162 -9.58 -3.63 10.61
CA HIS A 162 -8.80 -2.40 10.73
C HIS A 162 -8.65 -1.70 9.37
N TYR A 163 -8.40 -2.47 8.30
CA TYR A 163 -8.24 -1.92 6.96
C TYR A 163 -9.53 -1.28 6.45
N ALA A 164 -10.66 -1.98 6.58
CA ALA A 164 -11.96 -1.47 6.15
C ALA A 164 -12.36 -0.20 6.89
N ASN A 165 -12.21 -0.18 8.22
CA ASN A 165 -12.53 1.00 9.02
C ASN A 165 -11.61 2.18 8.68
N TYR A 166 -10.29 1.97 8.67
CA TYR A 166 -9.33 3.08 8.59
C TYR A 166 -9.06 3.58 7.16
N PHE A 167 -8.98 2.68 6.17
CA PHE A 167 -8.62 3.05 4.79
C PHE A 167 -9.80 3.12 3.83
N LEU A 168 -10.94 2.50 4.19
CA LEU A 168 -12.15 2.51 3.36
C LEU A 168 -13.32 3.27 4.01
N ALA A 169 -13.18 3.72 5.27
CA ALA A 169 -14.27 4.30 6.06
C ALA A 169 -15.54 3.41 6.09
N GLN A 170 -15.34 2.08 6.10
CA GLN A 170 -16.42 1.11 6.12
C GLN A 170 -16.47 0.39 7.47
N ASP A 171 -17.60 0.52 8.15
CA ASP A 171 -17.88 -0.28 9.34
C ASP A 171 -18.42 -1.65 8.92
N ILE A 172 -17.60 -2.69 9.07
CA ILE A 172 -17.95 -4.06 8.69
C ILE A 172 -18.09 -4.89 9.96
N LYS A 173 -19.26 -5.52 10.12
CA LYS A 173 -19.50 -6.46 11.22
C LYS A 173 -18.55 -7.65 11.14
N LYS A 174 -17.86 -7.94 12.25
CA LYS A 174 -16.94 -9.09 12.40
C LYS A 174 -17.59 -10.43 12.03
N SER A 175 -18.88 -10.60 12.34
CA SER A 175 -19.65 -11.80 12.02
C SER A 175 -19.83 -12.02 10.52
N ALA A 176 -20.01 -10.95 9.74
CA ALA A 176 -20.13 -11.01 8.29
C ALA A 176 -18.81 -11.48 7.65
N LEU A 177 -17.68 -10.95 8.12
CA LEU A 177 -16.36 -11.34 7.62
C LEU A 177 -16.03 -12.80 7.95
N ARG A 178 -16.41 -13.31 9.12
CA ARG A 178 -16.11 -14.71 9.51
C ARG A 178 -16.75 -15.76 8.60
N LYS A 179 -17.90 -15.44 8.01
CA LYS A 179 -18.62 -16.34 7.10
C LYS A 179 -18.09 -16.31 5.67
N SER A 180 -17.18 -15.37 5.36
CA SER A 180 -16.63 -15.21 4.01
C SER A 180 -15.52 -16.22 3.72
N ASN A 181 -15.35 -16.56 2.45
CA ASN A 181 -14.14 -17.20 1.95
C ASN A 181 -12.96 -16.20 1.96
N PHE A 182 -11.75 -16.67 2.25
CA PHE A 182 -10.52 -15.87 2.24
C PHE A 182 -10.25 -15.14 0.91
N TYR A 183 -10.35 -15.84 -0.22
CA TYR A 183 -10.15 -15.29 -1.55
C TYR A 183 -11.23 -14.27 -1.91
N THR A 184 -12.49 -14.54 -1.57
CA THR A 184 -13.58 -13.57 -1.74
C THR A 184 -13.34 -12.31 -0.94
N LEU A 185 -12.97 -12.41 0.34
CA LEU A 185 -12.67 -11.24 1.17
C LEU A 185 -11.50 -10.44 0.59
N LYS A 186 -10.45 -11.13 0.17
CA LYS A 186 -9.26 -10.53 -0.44
C LYS A 186 -9.61 -9.75 -1.70
N LYS A 187 -10.40 -10.32 -2.61
CA LYS A 187 -10.90 -9.68 -3.83
C LYS A 187 -11.77 -8.48 -3.52
N VAL A 188 -12.77 -8.65 -2.64
CA VAL A 188 -13.71 -7.58 -2.28
C VAL A 188 -12.98 -6.37 -1.70
N LEU A 189 -12.06 -6.57 -0.76
CA LEU A 189 -11.35 -5.44 -0.15
C LEU A 189 -10.44 -4.73 -1.14
N VAL A 190 -9.81 -5.45 -2.08
CA VAL A 190 -9.00 -4.82 -3.13
C VAL A 190 -9.88 -4.02 -4.10
N GLU A 191 -11.01 -4.55 -4.54
CA GLU A 191 -11.94 -3.81 -5.38
C GLU A 191 -12.46 -2.55 -4.67
N ARG A 192 -12.82 -2.64 -3.38
CA ARG A 192 -13.21 -1.47 -2.59
C ARG A 192 -12.09 -0.44 -2.45
N SER A 193 -10.83 -0.88 -2.29
CA SER A 193 -9.68 0.04 -2.32
C SER A 193 -9.55 0.79 -3.64
N LEU A 194 -9.84 0.12 -4.76
CA LEU A 194 -9.80 0.73 -6.08
C LEU A 194 -10.97 1.70 -6.32
N GLU A 195 -12.17 1.37 -5.81
CA GLU A 195 -13.31 2.29 -5.80
C GLU A 195 -12.99 3.57 -5.00
N VAL A 196 -12.43 3.42 -3.79
CA VAL A 196 -12.00 4.57 -2.97
C VAL A 196 -10.94 5.39 -3.70
N PHE A 197 -9.95 4.73 -4.30
CA PHE A 197 -8.92 5.38 -5.13
C PHE A 197 -9.54 6.22 -6.26
N ASP A 198 -10.58 5.72 -6.91
CA ASP A 198 -11.24 6.42 -8.02
C ASP A 198 -12.17 7.53 -7.58
N SER A 199 -12.68 7.47 -6.36
CA SER A 199 -13.54 8.53 -5.81
C SER A 199 -12.81 9.76 -5.30
N PHE A 200 -11.47 9.73 -5.17
CA PHE A 200 -10.71 10.93 -4.82
C PHE A 200 -10.74 11.96 -5.97
N PRO A 201 -10.92 13.25 -5.67
CA PRO A 201 -10.86 14.31 -6.67
C PRO A 201 -9.46 14.41 -7.29
N VAL A 202 -9.39 14.91 -8.52
CA VAL A 202 -8.14 14.99 -9.31
C VAL A 202 -7.32 16.21 -8.92
N GLU A 203 -8.00 17.22 -8.41
CA GLU A 203 -7.52 18.57 -8.18
C GLU A 203 -6.62 18.66 -6.94
N ASN A 204 -6.72 17.70 -6.00
CA ASN A 204 -5.99 17.74 -4.75
C ASN A 204 -5.00 16.57 -4.58
N ASP A 205 -4.19 16.68 -3.53
CA ASP A 205 -3.15 15.71 -3.20
C ASP A 205 -3.67 14.49 -2.42
N ASP A 206 -4.97 14.45 -2.11
CA ASP A 206 -5.56 13.51 -1.16
C ASP A 206 -5.34 12.06 -1.59
N LEU A 207 -5.50 11.76 -2.87
CA LEU A 207 -5.21 10.43 -3.41
C LEU A 207 -3.78 9.97 -3.09
N TYR A 208 -2.82 10.88 -3.24
CA TYR A 208 -1.40 10.59 -2.99
C TYR A 208 -1.11 10.48 -1.50
N ASP A 209 -1.79 11.26 -0.67
CA ASP A 209 -1.70 11.18 0.80
C ASP A 209 -2.29 9.88 1.34
N TRP A 210 -3.48 9.50 0.86
CA TRP A 210 -4.10 8.22 1.17
C TRP A 210 -3.18 7.06 0.80
N TYR A 211 -2.66 7.04 -0.43
CA TYR A 211 -1.74 5.99 -0.88
C TYR A 211 -0.44 5.98 -0.06
N ALA A 212 0.10 7.17 0.27
CA ALA A 212 1.32 7.30 1.03
C ALA A 212 1.20 6.72 2.45
N LEU A 213 0.09 7.02 3.13
CA LEU A 213 -0.22 6.49 4.45
C LEU A 213 -0.49 4.99 4.40
N PHE A 214 -1.29 4.54 3.43
CA PHE A 214 -1.53 3.13 3.16
C PHE A 214 -0.22 2.35 2.99
N SER A 215 0.64 2.84 2.11
CA SER A 215 1.91 2.20 1.78
C SER A 215 2.89 2.20 2.97
N SER A 216 3.00 3.33 3.67
CA SER A 216 3.83 3.47 4.87
C SER A 216 3.36 2.54 6.00
N TYR A 217 2.06 2.51 6.27
CA TYR A 217 1.46 1.63 7.28
C TYR A 217 1.79 0.16 7.01
N LEU A 218 1.61 -0.29 5.76
CA LEU A 218 1.94 -1.66 5.38
C LEU A 218 3.43 -1.97 5.46
N ALA A 219 4.30 -1.01 5.12
CA ALA A 219 5.75 -1.14 5.25
C ALA A 219 6.18 -1.28 6.72
N LYS A 220 5.61 -0.46 7.62
CA LYS A 220 5.85 -0.49 9.07
C LYS A 220 5.35 -1.79 9.71
N LYS A 221 4.12 -2.18 9.39
CA LYS A 221 3.45 -3.32 10.05
C LYS A 221 3.90 -4.69 9.52
N TYR A 222 4.28 -4.77 8.25
CA TYR A 222 4.64 -6.03 7.60
C TYR A 222 6.02 -5.99 6.91
N PRO A 223 7.11 -5.60 7.60
CA PRO A 223 8.41 -5.33 6.97
C PRO A 223 9.00 -6.56 6.25
N ARG A 224 8.69 -7.78 6.73
CA ARG A 224 9.24 -9.05 6.23
C ARG A 224 8.76 -9.42 4.82
N ILE A 225 7.63 -8.89 4.36
CA ILE A 225 7.03 -9.29 3.08
C ILE A 225 7.54 -8.46 1.89
N TRP A 226 8.16 -7.32 2.18
CA TRP A 226 8.67 -6.39 1.19
C TRP A 226 10.11 -6.75 0.85
N ARG A 227 10.41 -6.91 -0.44
CA ARG A 227 11.80 -7.13 -0.93
C ARG A 227 12.38 -5.87 -1.57
N ASN A 228 11.55 -5.12 -2.30
CA ASN A 228 11.91 -3.90 -3.02
C ASN A 228 12.16 -2.73 -2.04
N LYS A 229 13.18 -1.89 -2.34
CA LYS A 229 13.56 -0.73 -1.52
C LYS A 229 12.42 0.25 -1.27
N LEU A 230 11.61 0.55 -2.29
CA LEU A 230 10.44 1.43 -2.17
C LEU A 230 9.40 0.83 -1.22
N ARG A 231 8.95 -0.41 -1.47
CA ARG A 231 7.91 -1.07 -0.66
C ARG A 231 8.34 -1.31 0.80
N LYS A 232 9.64 -1.48 1.06
CA LYS A 232 10.22 -1.59 2.40
C LYS A 232 10.24 -0.26 3.16
N ASN A 233 10.19 0.87 2.45
CA ASN A 233 10.35 2.17 3.08
C ASN A 233 9.12 2.51 3.92
N SER A 234 9.31 2.84 5.19
CA SER A 234 8.24 3.22 6.11
C SER A 234 7.91 4.71 6.09
N ASN A 235 8.62 5.54 5.32
CA ASN A 235 8.39 6.98 5.22
C ASN A 235 7.29 7.30 4.19
N ALA A 236 6.17 7.88 4.64
CA ALA A 236 5.06 8.23 3.76
C ALA A 236 5.42 9.32 2.74
N LYS A 237 6.29 10.30 3.06
CA LYS A 237 6.73 11.34 2.10
C LYS A 237 7.36 10.72 0.85
N ILE A 238 8.11 9.62 1.01
CA ILE A 238 8.73 8.90 -0.11
C ILE A 238 7.67 8.24 -0.99
N HIS A 239 6.64 7.65 -0.39
CA HIS A 239 5.52 7.06 -1.15
C HIS A 239 4.68 8.11 -1.85
N LYS A 240 4.40 9.26 -1.21
CA LYS A 240 3.70 10.40 -1.81
C LYS A 240 4.46 10.91 -3.03
N ASN A 241 5.76 11.18 -2.86
CA ASN A 241 6.62 11.65 -3.94
C ASN A 241 6.69 10.65 -5.09
N TRP A 242 6.80 9.35 -4.81
CA TRP A 242 6.75 8.33 -5.85
C TRP A 242 5.40 8.34 -6.58
N ALA A 243 4.28 8.38 -5.85
CA ALA A 243 2.94 8.33 -6.40
C ALA A 243 2.64 9.50 -7.33
N LYS A 244 3.10 10.71 -6.98
CA LYS A 244 3.00 11.90 -7.83
C LYS A 244 3.75 11.80 -9.16
N ASN A 245 4.77 10.94 -9.23
CA ASN A 245 5.69 10.82 -10.37
C ASN A 245 5.42 9.58 -11.23
N VAL A 246 4.32 8.86 -11.00
CA VAL A 246 3.98 7.66 -11.79
C VAL A 246 2.53 7.74 -12.29
N PRO A 247 2.20 7.07 -13.41
CA PRO A 247 0.81 6.98 -13.86
C PRO A 247 -0.08 6.32 -12.81
N GLU A 248 -1.34 6.73 -12.70
CA GLU A 248 -2.29 6.20 -11.72
C GLU A 248 -2.41 4.66 -11.75
N GLN A 249 -2.37 4.07 -12.93
CA GLN A 249 -2.39 2.62 -13.11
C GLN A 249 -1.21 1.91 -12.41
N HIS A 250 -0.09 2.59 -12.21
CA HIS A 250 1.02 2.07 -11.39
C HIS A 250 0.68 2.09 -9.91
N ILE A 251 0.04 3.16 -9.43
CA ILE A 251 -0.40 3.28 -8.04
C ILE A 251 -1.46 2.21 -7.73
N LYS A 252 -2.49 2.07 -8.58
CA LYS A 252 -3.49 1.01 -8.50
C LYS A 252 -2.85 -0.38 -8.47
N SER A 253 -1.87 -0.63 -9.35
CA SER A 253 -1.14 -1.90 -9.35
C SER A 253 -0.40 -2.17 -8.03
N GLU A 254 0.17 -1.13 -7.40
CA GLU A 254 0.80 -1.26 -6.09
C GLU A 254 -0.23 -1.53 -4.98
N VAL A 255 -1.40 -0.90 -5.01
CA VAL A 255 -2.50 -1.18 -4.07
C VAL A 255 -2.88 -2.65 -4.15
N ILE A 256 -3.16 -3.16 -5.36
CA ILE A 256 -3.50 -4.56 -5.62
C ILE A 256 -2.38 -5.47 -5.07
N ILE A 257 -1.14 -5.27 -5.51
CA ILE A 257 -0.02 -6.16 -5.14
C ILE A 257 0.23 -6.16 -3.64
N LYS A 258 0.18 -4.99 -2.98
CA LYS A 258 0.44 -4.88 -1.55
C LYS A 258 -0.65 -5.56 -0.73
N MET A 259 -1.92 -5.30 -1.05
CA MET A 259 -3.04 -5.95 -0.39
C MET A 259 -2.96 -7.46 -0.51
N HIS A 260 -2.79 -7.98 -1.74
CA HIS A 260 -2.71 -9.42 -1.95
C HIS A 260 -1.52 -10.07 -1.21
N LYS A 261 -0.36 -9.40 -1.13
CA LYS A 261 0.80 -9.89 -0.36
C LYS A 261 0.54 -9.93 1.14
N VAL A 262 -0.08 -8.89 1.70
CA VAL A 262 -0.41 -8.85 3.13
C VAL A 262 -1.38 -9.97 3.48
N PHE A 263 -2.44 -10.16 2.69
CA PHE A 263 -3.37 -11.28 2.88
C PHE A 263 -2.69 -12.64 2.86
N ASN A 264 -1.85 -12.90 1.85
CA ASN A 264 -1.14 -14.19 1.77
C ASN A 264 -0.20 -14.41 2.95
N PHE A 265 0.46 -13.35 3.43
CA PHE A 265 1.32 -13.44 4.61
C PHE A 265 0.53 -13.75 5.87
N GLN A 266 -0.64 -13.16 6.05
CA GLN A 266 -1.52 -13.47 7.19
C GLN A 266 -2.07 -14.90 7.14
N LEU A 267 -2.21 -15.50 5.95
CA LEU A 267 -2.68 -16.88 5.81
C LEU A 267 -1.61 -17.91 6.19
N SER A 268 -0.35 -17.67 5.81
CA SER A 268 0.76 -18.64 5.91
C SER A 268 1.33 -18.87 7.33
N ARG A 269 0.79 -18.23 8.37
CA ARG A 269 1.34 -18.24 9.75
C ARG A 269 0.26 -18.04 10.79
#